data_AF-A0AAV7VPR7-F1
#
_entry.id   AF-A0AAV7VPR7-F1
#
_cell.length_a   1.000
_cell.length_b   1.000
_cell.length_c   1.000
_cell.angle_alpha   90.00
_cell.angle_beta   90.00
_cell.angle_gamma   90.00
#
_symmetry.space_group_name_H-M   'P 1'
#
loop_
_entity.id
_entity.type
_entity.pdbx_description
1 polymer ?
#
loop_
_entity_poly.entity_id
_entity_poly.type
_entity_poly.pdbx_seq_one_letter_code
_entity_poly.pdbx_strand_id
1 'polypeptide(L)' 'ISPWLNIFRADNAVDFSQLTFDPGQKELVAGARNYLFRLQLEDLSLIQAVEWKCDETTRRACFSKGKSK' A
#
# COMPACT_ATOMS: atom_id res chain seq x y z
N ILE A 1 17.68 10.86 11.36
CA ILE A 1 17.32 9.56 10.74
C ILE A 1 18.61 8.79 10.57
N SER A 2 18.66 7.53 11.00
CA SER A 2 19.88 6.72 10.96
C SER A 2 20.23 6.33 9.51
N PRO A 3 21.52 6.25 9.13
CA PRO A 3 21.95 6.05 7.74
C PRO A 3 21.59 4.67 7.15
N TRP A 4 21.13 3.73 7.98
CA TRP A 4 20.74 2.38 7.59
C TRP A 4 19.21 2.19 7.46
N LEU A 5 18.43 3.22 7.77
CA LEU A 5 16.98 3.16 7.74
C LEU A 5 16.45 3.67 6.40
N ASN A 6 16.00 2.75 5.56
CA ASN A 6 15.26 3.07 4.34
C ASN A 6 13.79 3.31 4.69
N ILE A 7 13.19 4.36 4.12
CA ILE A 7 11.79 4.69 4.37
C ILE A 7 11.09 4.98 3.06
N PHE A 8 10.10 4.16 2.74
CA PHE A 8 9.14 4.44 1.68
C PHE A 8 7.97 5.28 2.21
N ARG A 9 7.54 6.27 1.43
CA ARG A 9 6.34 7.09 1.67
C ARG A 9 5.62 7.34 0.34
N ALA A 10 4.30 7.46 0.40
CA ALA A 10 3.49 7.90 -0.73
C ALA A 10 2.40 8.84 -0.20
N ASP A 11 2.28 10.04 -0.79
CA ASP A 11 1.49 11.15 -0.23
C ASP A 11 -0.01 10.83 -0.07
N ASN A 12 -0.56 9.97 -0.93
CA ASN A 12 -1.97 9.59 -0.92
C ASN A 12 -2.26 8.25 -0.23
N ALA A 13 -1.24 7.61 0.34
CA ALA A 13 -1.36 6.28 0.95
C ALA A 13 -1.24 6.36 2.47
N VAL A 14 -2.15 5.66 3.14
CA VAL A 14 -2.22 5.55 4.60
C VAL A 14 -2.46 4.09 4.98
N ASP A 15 -2.34 3.78 6.26
CA ASP A 15 -2.69 2.46 6.81
C ASP A 15 -1.94 1.28 6.18
N PHE A 16 -0.62 1.44 5.96
CA PHE A 16 0.27 0.35 5.58
C PHE A 16 0.20 -0.76 6.65
N SER A 17 -0.30 -1.93 6.27
CA SER A 17 -0.63 -2.99 7.23
C SER A 17 -0.39 -4.41 6.71
N GLN A 18 -0.34 -4.60 5.39
CA GLN A 18 -0.02 -5.89 4.80
C GLN A 18 1.34 -5.84 4.15
N LEU A 19 2.20 -6.81 4.50
CA LEU A 19 3.55 -6.94 3.96
C LEU A 19 3.73 -8.38 3.48
N THR A 20 4.26 -8.55 2.28
CA THR A 20 4.60 -9.86 1.73
C THR A 20 5.92 -9.76 1.00
N PHE A 21 6.85 -10.63 1.37
CA PHE A 21 8.17 -10.70 0.74
C PHE A 21 8.10 -11.67 -0.44
N ASP A 22 8.68 -11.28 -1.58
CA ASP A 22 9.01 -12.18 -2.68
C ASP A 22 10.55 -12.31 -2.75
N PRO A 23 11.14 -13.32 -2.09
CA PRO A 23 12.59 -13.52 -2.09
C PRO A 23 13.15 -13.87 -3.47
N GLY A 24 12.33 -14.44 -4.37
CA GLY A 24 12.77 -14.83 -5.71
C GLY A 24 13.04 -13.61 -6.58
N GLN A 25 12.21 -12.57 -6.45
CA GLN A 25 12.36 -11.30 -7.17
C GLN A 25 13.11 -10.23 -6.36
N LYS A 26 13.39 -10.50 -5.07
CA LYS A 26 13.92 -9.53 -4.10
C LYS A 26 13.02 -8.30 -3.97
N GLU A 27 11.72 -8.56 -3.84
CA GLU A 27 10.72 -7.50 -3.72
C GLU A 27 9.98 -7.58 -2.40
N LEU A 28 9.50 -6.42 -1.95
CA LEU A 28 8.50 -6.28 -0.90
C LEU A 28 7.20 -5.78 -1.53
N VAL A 29 6.13 -6.55 -1.37
CA VAL A 29 4.77 -6.09 -1.65
C VAL A 29 4.18 -5.50 -0.38
N ALA A 30 3.81 -4.23 -0.43
CA ALA A 30 3.19 -3.52 0.68
C ALA A 30 1.76 -3.09 0.33
N GLY A 31 0.80 -3.52 1.13
CA GLY A 31 -0.59 -3.12 1.07
C GLY A 31 -0.87 -1.95 2.01
N ALA A 32 -1.52 -0.93 1.46
CA ALA A 32 -2.02 0.24 2.14
C ALA A 32 -3.49 0.48 1.78
N ARG A 33 -4.17 1.40 2.46
CA ARG A 33 -5.56 1.71 2.15
C ARG A 33 -5.69 2.19 0.71
N ASN A 34 -6.41 1.41 -0.10
CA ASN A 34 -6.63 1.63 -1.54
C ASN A 34 -5.36 1.56 -2.42
N TYR A 35 -4.24 1.00 -1.94
CA TYR A 35 -3.02 0.90 -2.75
C TYR A 35 -2.29 -0.42 -2.53
N LEU A 36 -1.68 -0.92 -3.61
CA LEU A 36 -0.60 -1.89 -3.53
C LEU A 36 0.68 -1.28 -4.09
N PHE A 37 1.78 -1.55 -3.41
CA PHE A 37 3.12 -1.15 -3.81
C PHE A 37 4.00 -2.38 -3.95
N ARG A 38 4.81 -2.41 -5.01
CA ARG A 38 5.97 -3.30 -5.14
C ARG A 38 7.21 -2.44 -4.97
N LEU A 39 8.05 -2.83 -4.02
CA LEU A 39 9.26 -2.12 -3.64
C LEU A 39 10.46 -3.06 -3.79
N GLN A 40 11.62 -2.52 -4.10
CA GLN A 40 12.87 -3.27 -3.97
C GLN A 40 13.11 -3.60 -2.50
N LEU A 41 13.56 -4.82 -2.20
CA LEU A 41 13.73 -5.28 -0.83
C LEU A 41 14.93 -4.60 -0.14
N GLU A 42 15.97 -4.24 -0.88
CA GLU A 42 17.21 -3.66 -0.33
C GLU A 42 17.03 -2.22 0.20
N ASP A 43 16.33 -1.38 -0.57
CA ASP A 43 16.26 0.07 -0.31
C ASP A 43 14.84 0.65 -0.28
N LEU A 44 13.82 -0.19 -0.45
CA LEU A 44 12.41 0.20 -0.53
C LEU A 44 12.10 1.18 -1.67
N SER A 45 12.95 1.24 -2.70
CA SER A 45 12.66 2.02 -3.91
C SER A 45 11.43 1.46 -4.63
N LEU A 46 10.64 2.35 -5.20
CA LEU A 46 9.37 1.99 -5.84
C LEU A 46 9.60 1.30 -7.18
N ILE A 47 9.11 0.07 -7.30
CA ILE A 47 9.05 -0.65 -8.59
C ILE A 47 7.73 -0.34 -9.27
N GLN A 48 6.62 -0.47 -8.54
CA GLN A 48 5.27 -0.29 -9.07
C GLN A 48 4.31 0.16 -7.98
N ALA A 49 3.39 1.05 -8.34
CA ALA A 49 2.24 1.41 -7.51
C ALA A 49 0.96 1.20 -8.32
N VAL A 50 -0.09 0.70 -7.67
CA VAL A 50 -1.43 0.62 -8.25
C VAL A 50 -2.47 1.07 -7.23
N GLU A 51 -3.37 1.95 -7.66
CA GLU A 51 -4.56 2.29 -6.88
C GLU A 51 -5.56 1.15 -6.99
N TRP A 52 -5.99 0.64 -5.84
CA TRP A 52 -6.96 -0.44 -5.70
C TRP A 52 -8.10 0.01 -4.78
N LYS A 53 -8.77 1.09 -5.18
CA LYS A 53 -9.96 1.59 -4.49
C LYS A 53 -11.20 0.75 -4.79
N CYS A 54 -12.16 0.78 -3.88
CA CYS A 54 -13.52 0.36 -4.19
C CYS A 54 -14.18 1.34 -5.17
N ASP A 55 -15.09 0.83 -6.00
CA ASP A 55 -15.91 1.68 -6.86
C ASP A 55 -16.97 2.46 -6.03
N GLU A 56 -17.52 3.51 -6.64
CA GLU A 56 -18.45 4.40 -5.97
C GLU A 56 -19.76 3.72 -5.56
N THR A 57 -20.22 2.73 -6.33
CA THR A 57 -21.44 1.96 -6.01
C THR A 57 -21.24 1.14 -4.75
N THR A 58 -20.12 0.42 -4.67
CA THR A 58 -19.71 -0.36 -3.50
C THR A 58 -19.52 0.53 -2.28
N ARG A 59 -18.90 1.70 -2.46
CA ARG A 59 -18.70 2.69 -1.39
C ARG A 59 -20.03 3.18 -0.82
N ARG A 60 -20.99 3.56 -1.68
CA ARG A 60 -22.33 4.00 -1.26
C ARG A 60 -23.10 2.90 -0.54
N ALA A 61 -23.01 1.65 -1.03
CA ALA A 61 -23.63 0.50 -0.38
C ALA A 61 -23.04 0.20 1.00
N CYS A 62 -21.76 0.53 1.24
CA CYS A 62 -21.15 0.44 2.56
C CYS A 62 -21.71 1.52 3.51
N PHE A 63 -21.85 2.76 3.03
CA PHE A 63 -22.38 3.88 3.83
C PHE A 63 -23.86 3.73 4.16
N SER A 64 -24.68 3.17 3.24
CA SER A 64 -26.09 2.90 3.54
C SER A 64 -26.28 1.87 4.67
N LYS A 65 -25.23 1.09 4.99
CA LYS A 65 -25.19 0.18 6.13
C LYS A 65 -24.66 0.82 7.43
N GLY A 66 -24.53 2.15 7.46
CA GLY A 66 -24.09 2.90 8.64
C GLY A 66 -22.58 2.82 8.93
N LYS A 67 -21.76 2.40 7.96
CA LYS A 67 -20.30 2.43 8.09
C LYS A 67 -19.77 3.86 7.89
N SER A 68 -18.64 4.16 8.53
CA SER A 68 -18.00 5.48 8.49
C SER A 68 -17.56 5.85 7.08
N LYS A 69 -17.60 7.16 6.79
CA LYS A 69 -17.11 7.74 5.54
C LYS A 69 -15.59 7.70 5.42
#